data_AF-A0A498KU41-F1
#
_entry.id   AF-A0A498KU41-F1
#
_cell.length_a   1.000
_cell.length_b   1.000
_cell.length_c   1.000
_cell.angle_alpha   90.00
_cell.angle_beta   90.00
_cell.angle_gamma   90.00
#
_symmetry.space_group_name_H-M   'P 1'
#
loop_
_entity.id
_entity.type
_entity.pdbx_description
1 polymer ?
#
loop_
_entity_poly.entity_id
_entity_poly.type
_entity_poly.pdbx_seq_one_letter_code
_entity_poly.pdbx_strand_id
1 'polypeptide(L)'
;MHRRRVLRLAGVTATTLAVAGCSGQDGSTDPADAADEDDTAGQDEDAATDEGTPTAEPTTEDESRETDDPQVTDRLDVISTVGLVAEERISAVELLVALAPGSDPVDLRDLVIQWVDDDGSYDVVAASSDATDTAVDGTFRTTPIKDSDGSAPVLNEPGDRLKLTIALGTDDEVSGADGFGEPLEPEADAVLRIATESGATTTVRLAVPSTLADERAVIL
;
A
#
# COMPACT_ATOMS: atom_id res chain seq x y z
N MET A 1 24.01 -1.81 -42.90
CA MET A 1 22.87 -0.86 -42.76
C MET A 1 21.77 -1.22 -43.76
N HIS A 2 20.75 -1.96 -43.36
CA HIS A 2 19.50 -2.13 -44.12
C HIS A 2 18.36 -2.32 -43.12
N ARG A 3 17.77 -1.22 -42.65
CA ARG A 3 16.59 -1.22 -41.78
C ARG A 3 15.34 -1.46 -42.65
N ARG A 4 14.68 -2.60 -42.50
CA ARG A 4 13.36 -2.86 -43.10
C ARG A 4 12.29 -2.35 -42.15
N ARG A 5 11.60 -1.28 -42.56
CA ARG A 5 10.37 -0.77 -41.93
C ARG A 5 9.23 -1.75 -42.24
N VAL A 6 8.56 -2.27 -41.22
CA VAL A 6 7.29 -2.99 -41.38
C VAL A 6 6.16 -1.99 -41.12
N LEU A 7 5.26 -1.90 -42.09
CA LEU A 7 4.15 -0.96 -42.17
C LEU A 7 2.96 -1.48 -41.34
N ARG A 8 2.32 -0.56 -40.62
CA ARG A 8 1.08 -0.72 -39.85
C ARG A 8 -0.06 -1.26 -40.72
N LEU A 9 -0.86 -2.18 -40.17
CA LEU A 9 -2.22 -2.46 -40.65
C LEU A 9 -3.20 -2.06 -39.54
N ALA A 10 -3.97 -1.01 -39.82
CA ALA A 10 -5.11 -0.59 -39.01
C ALA A 10 -6.29 -1.55 -39.24
N GLY A 11 -6.79 -2.16 -38.16
CA GLY A 11 -8.07 -2.85 -38.15
C GLY A 11 -9.06 -2.05 -37.32
N VAL A 12 -9.94 -1.30 -38.01
CA VAL A 12 -11.11 -0.64 -37.40
C VAL A 12 -12.24 -1.66 -37.39
N THR A 13 -12.72 -2.03 -36.21
CA THR A 13 -14.02 -2.70 -36.05
C THR A 13 -14.87 -1.89 -35.08
N ALA A 14 -15.75 -1.08 -35.66
CA ALA A 14 -16.85 -0.43 -34.96
C ALA A 14 -17.93 -1.49 -34.68
N THR A 15 -18.26 -1.70 -33.40
CA THR A 15 -19.46 -2.45 -33.01
C THR A 15 -20.34 -1.52 -32.18
N THR A 16 -21.60 -1.47 -32.59
CA THR A 16 -22.65 -0.50 -32.25
C THR A 16 -23.19 -0.63 -30.82
N LEU A 17 -23.39 0.54 -30.19
CA LEU A 17 -24.20 0.75 -28.98
C LEU A 17 -25.69 0.44 -29.22
N ALA A 18 -26.33 -0.25 -28.27
CA ALA A 18 -27.77 -0.18 -28.06
C ALA A 18 -28.04 -0.21 -26.55
N VAL A 19 -28.39 0.94 -25.97
CA VAL A 19 -28.90 1.09 -24.60
C VAL A 19 -30.39 1.42 -24.72
N ALA A 20 -31.24 0.54 -24.20
CA ALA A 20 -32.64 0.80 -23.91
C ALA A 20 -33.11 -0.17 -22.81
N GLY A 21 -33.57 0.37 -21.68
CA GLY A 21 -34.12 -0.42 -20.57
C GLY A 21 -34.21 0.39 -19.28
N CYS A 22 -35.17 1.31 -19.23
CA CYS A 22 -36.30 1.28 -18.28
C CYS A 22 -35.96 1.75 -16.86
N SER A 23 -36.19 3.05 -16.69
CA SER A 23 -36.42 3.78 -15.44
C SER A 23 -37.46 3.08 -14.53
N GLY A 24 -37.00 2.61 -13.37
CA GLY A 24 -37.83 2.30 -12.21
C GLY A 24 -37.59 3.38 -11.16
N GLN A 25 -38.59 4.23 -10.93
CA GLN A 25 -38.59 5.21 -9.85
C GLN A 25 -39.90 5.03 -9.08
N ASP A 26 -39.83 4.16 -8.06
CA ASP A 26 -40.82 4.05 -6.99
C ASP A 26 -40.80 5.39 -6.21
N GLY A 27 -41.95 6.03 -5.96
CA GLY A 27 -42.87 5.67 -4.87
C GLY A 27 -42.38 6.31 -3.56
N SER A 28 -42.59 7.61 -3.37
CA SER A 28 -43.70 8.22 -2.60
C SER A 28 -43.55 8.20 -1.06
N THR A 29 -43.95 9.34 -0.48
CA THR A 29 -44.49 9.59 0.87
C THR A 29 -43.59 9.78 2.09
N ASP A 30 -43.64 11.04 2.57
CA ASP A 30 -43.86 11.50 3.97
C ASP A 30 -42.68 11.57 4.94
N PRO A 31 -42.51 12.75 5.56
CA PRO A 31 -42.50 12.75 7.02
C PRO A 31 -43.46 13.80 7.61
N ALA A 32 -44.57 13.32 8.16
CA ALA A 32 -45.32 14.00 9.20
C ALA A 32 -44.79 13.61 10.59
N ASP A 33 -44.57 14.64 11.40
CA ASP A 33 -45.05 14.76 12.79
C ASP A 33 -44.51 13.80 13.86
N ALA A 34 -43.77 14.35 14.82
CA ALA A 34 -44.21 14.37 16.22
C ALA A 34 -43.20 15.16 17.06
N ALA A 35 -43.72 16.21 17.68
CA ALA A 35 -43.16 16.81 18.88
C ALA A 35 -43.19 15.81 20.03
N ASP A 36 -42.16 15.84 20.88
CA ASP A 36 -42.32 15.47 22.29
C ASP A 36 -41.42 16.40 23.11
N GLU A 37 -42.08 17.26 23.88
CA GLU A 37 -41.53 18.02 24.98
C GLU A 37 -41.49 17.09 26.19
N ASP A 38 -40.35 16.94 26.86
CA ASP A 38 -40.40 16.64 28.29
C ASP A 38 -39.31 17.35 29.07
N ASP A 39 -39.77 17.85 30.19
CA ASP A 39 -39.25 18.84 31.09
C ASP A 39 -38.80 18.07 32.35
N THR A 40 -37.55 18.23 32.80
CA THR A 40 -37.28 17.98 34.21
C THR A 40 -36.23 18.94 34.72
N ALA A 41 -36.74 20.01 35.30
CA ALA A 41 -36.06 20.89 36.22
C ALA A 41 -35.59 20.18 37.50
N GLY A 42 -34.39 20.57 37.95
CA GLY A 42 -34.11 20.90 39.35
C GLY A 42 -33.73 19.75 40.30
N GLN A 43 -32.53 19.86 40.88
CA GLN A 43 -32.38 20.04 42.33
C GLN A 43 -30.93 20.36 42.68
N ASP A 44 -30.70 21.64 43.00
CA ASP A 44 -29.60 22.11 43.83
C ASP A 44 -29.84 21.72 45.31
N GLU A 45 -28.75 21.79 46.07
CA GLU A 45 -28.64 21.87 47.55
C GLU A 45 -28.50 20.54 48.31
N ASP A 46 -27.29 20.26 48.83
CA ASP A 46 -27.03 20.52 50.25
C ASP A 46 -25.53 20.59 50.56
N ALA A 47 -25.18 21.49 51.46
CA ALA A 47 -23.85 21.75 51.96
C ALA A 47 -23.60 20.90 53.21
N ALA A 48 -22.43 20.28 53.31
CA ALA A 48 -21.88 19.88 54.61
C ALA A 48 -20.36 19.99 54.60
N THR A 49 -19.88 21.04 55.25
CA THR A 49 -18.53 21.17 55.77
C THR A 49 -18.35 20.12 56.87
N ASP A 50 -17.46 19.16 56.69
CA ASP A 50 -16.99 18.31 57.79
C ASP A 50 -15.46 18.27 57.77
N GLU A 51 -14.89 18.94 58.78
CA GLU A 51 -13.47 18.92 59.09
C GLU A 51 -13.14 17.60 59.79
N GLY A 52 -12.60 16.66 59.03
CA GLY A 52 -12.08 15.41 59.56
C GLY A 52 -10.91 14.96 58.72
N THR A 53 -9.69 15.28 59.16
CA THR A 53 -8.48 14.57 58.73
C THR A 53 -8.40 13.25 59.49
N PRO A 54 -8.57 12.11 58.82
CA PRO A 54 -7.79 10.93 59.13
C PRO A 54 -6.74 10.74 58.04
N THR A 55 -5.48 10.65 58.48
CA THR A 55 -4.41 9.99 57.74
C THR A 55 -4.90 8.63 57.23
N ALA A 56 -5.15 8.53 55.94
CA ALA A 56 -5.28 7.29 55.21
C ALA A 56 -4.64 7.54 53.84
N GLU A 57 -3.45 6.97 53.64
CA GLU A 57 -2.87 6.83 52.32
C GLU A 57 -3.84 5.97 51.49
N PRO A 58 -4.41 6.44 50.37
CA PRO A 58 -5.07 5.53 49.45
C PRO A 58 -3.97 4.72 48.77
N THR A 59 -3.67 3.55 49.33
CA THR A 59 -3.15 2.44 48.53
C THR A 59 -4.33 1.92 47.72
N THR A 60 -4.61 2.58 46.60
CA THR A 60 -5.61 2.16 45.63
C THR A 60 -4.86 1.84 44.35
N GLU A 61 -4.46 0.57 44.28
CA GLU A 61 -4.67 -0.28 43.11
C GLU A 61 -4.15 0.28 41.79
N ASP A 62 -2.86 -0.01 41.61
CA ASP A 62 -2.18 -0.34 40.36
C ASP A 62 -3.01 -1.32 39.50
N GLU A 63 -4.11 -0.85 38.91
CA GLU A 63 -4.90 -1.54 37.89
C GLU A 63 -4.95 -0.70 36.61
N SER A 64 -3.80 -0.58 35.98
CA SER A 64 -3.70 -0.47 34.52
C SER A 64 -2.47 -1.25 34.08
N ARG A 65 -2.43 -2.54 34.44
CA ARG A 65 -1.74 -3.54 33.62
C ARG A 65 -2.73 -4.03 32.58
N GLU A 66 -3.25 -3.11 31.77
CA GLU A 66 -3.68 -3.50 30.43
C GLU A 66 -2.39 -3.97 29.79
N THR A 67 -2.27 -5.28 29.72
CA THR A 67 -1.23 -5.92 28.93
C THR A 67 -1.42 -5.33 27.56
N ASP A 68 -0.49 -4.48 27.12
CA ASP A 68 -0.30 -4.21 25.71
C ASP A 68 -0.11 -5.61 25.10
N ASP A 69 -1.19 -6.24 24.63
CA ASP A 69 -1.09 -7.37 23.74
C ASP A 69 -0.16 -6.86 22.65
N PRO A 70 1.02 -7.48 22.45
CA PRO A 70 1.90 -7.05 21.38
C PRO A 70 1.04 -7.14 20.14
N GLN A 71 0.66 -5.99 19.56
CA GLN A 71 -0.07 -5.94 18.33
C GLN A 71 0.84 -6.63 17.32
N VAL A 72 0.57 -7.91 17.05
CA VAL A 72 1.26 -8.69 16.04
C VAL A 72 0.97 -7.96 14.76
N THR A 73 1.98 -7.20 14.33
CA THR A 73 1.88 -6.37 13.15
C THR A 73 2.56 -7.19 12.07
N ASP A 74 1.83 -7.56 11.03
CA ASP A 74 2.36 -8.34 9.90
C ASP A 74 3.28 -7.42 9.10
N ARG A 75 4.48 -7.25 9.64
CA ARG A 75 5.47 -6.31 9.16
C ARG A 75 6.43 -7.06 8.26
N LEU A 76 6.74 -6.41 7.15
CA LEU A 76 7.81 -6.84 6.27
C LEU A 76 9.08 -6.04 6.55
N ASP A 77 10.23 -6.63 6.26
CA ASP A 77 11.52 -5.95 6.28
C ASP A 77 12.07 -5.87 4.84
N VAL A 78 12.64 -4.72 4.49
CA VAL A 78 13.26 -4.49 3.19
C VAL A 78 14.76 -4.60 3.35
N ILE A 79 15.32 -5.68 2.84
CA ILE A 79 16.72 -6.04 3.04
C ILE A 79 17.64 -5.29 2.08
N SER A 80 17.18 -5.09 0.84
CA SER A 80 17.97 -4.44 -0.20
C SER A 80 17.05 -3.87 -1.27
N THR A 81 17.47 -2.74 -1.81
CA THR A 81 16.84 -2.10 -2.95
C THR A 81 17.84 -1.96 -4.08
N VAL A 82 17.42 -2.31 -5.29
CA VAL A 82 18.25 -2.27 -6.48
C VAL A 82 17.45 -1.61 -7.60
N GLY A 83 18.00 -0.57 -8.22
CA GLY A 83 17.46 0.03 -9.43
C GLY A 83 18.04 -0.66 -10.67
N LEU A 84 17.19 -1.04 -11.62
CA LEU A 84 17.60 -1.57 -12.92
C LEU A 84 17.74 -0.42 -13.91
N VAL A 85 18.87 -0.39 -14.61
CA VAL A 85 19.24 0.72 -15.50
C VAL A 85 18.92 0.34 -16.95
N ALA A 86 18.14 1.19 -17.62
CA ALA A 86 17.92 1.15 -19.05
C ALA A 86 17.98 2.58 -19.61
N GLU A 87 18.66 2.78 -20.74
CA GLU A 87 18.84 4.10 -21.35
C GLU A 87 19.33 5.19 -20.37
N GLU A 88 20.29 4.83 -19.50
CA GLU A 88 20.90 5.72 -18.51
C GLU A 88 19.90 6.29 -17.47
N ARG A 89 18.76 5.61 -17.27
CA ARG A 89 17.72 5.92 -16.29
C ARG A 89 17.32 4.65 -15.53
N ILE A 90 16.69 4.80 -14.37
CA ILE A 90 16.13 3.67 -13.62
C ILE A 90 14.76 3.33 -14.20
N SER A 91 14.65 2.20 -14.88
CA SER A 91 13.40 1.74 -15.51
C SER A 91 12.61 0.77 -14.64
N ALA A 92 13.22 0.23 -13.58
CA ALA A 92 12.54 -0.65 -12.64
C ALA A 92 13.28 -0.66 -11.30
N VAL A 93 12.56 -0.97 -10.22
CA VAL A 93 13.13 -1.13 -8.89
C VAL A 93 12.81 -2.52 -8.35
N GLU A 94 13.86 -3.18 -7.85
CA GLU A 94 13.79 -4.48 -7.21
C GLU A 94 13.98 -4.32 -5.70
N LEU A 95 13.01 -4.77 -4.92
CA LEU A 95 13.06 -4.82 -3.46
C LEU A 95 13.19 -6.26 -3.03
N LEU A 96 14.22 -6.58 -2.25
CA LEU A 96 14.33 -7.87 -1.57
C LEU A 96 13.69 -7.76 -0.20
N VAL A 97 12.60 -8.49 0.02
CA VAL A 97 11.81 -8.44 1.25
C VAL A 97 11.88 -9.76 2.03
N ALA A 98 11.70 -9.66 3.34
CA ALA A 98 11.58 -10.78 4.26
C ALA A 98 10.55 -10.49 5.35
N LEU A 99 10.14 -11.54 6.06
CA LEU A 99 9.29 -11.39 7.23
C LEU A 99 10.05 -10.68 8.35
N ALA A 100 9.45 -9.64 8.94
CA ALA A 100 10.08 -8.99 10.08
C ALA A 100 10.06 -9.91 11.32
N PRO A 101 11.04 -9.80 12.24
CA PRO A 101 11.07 -10.64 13.42
C PRO A 101 9.81 -10.47 14.28
N GLY A 102 9.13 -11.58 14.58
CA GLY A 102 7.92 -11.60 15.39
C GLY A 102 6.63 -11.22 14.67
N SER A 103 6.66 -11.08 13.33
CA SER A 103 5.47 -10.87 12.51
C SER A 103 4.82 -12.20 12.12
N ASP A 104 3.50 -12.20 11.95
CA ASP A 104 2.76 -13.31 11.37
C ASP A 104 2.94 -13.35 9.84
N PRO A 105 2.58 -14.46 9.16
CA PRO A 105 2.77 -14.58 7.73
C PRO A 105 2.12 -13.43 6.92
N VAL A 106 2.85 -12.89 5.95
CA VAL A 106 2.41 -11.77 5.11
C VAL A 106 2.16 -12.26 3.69
N ASP A 107 0.96 -12.05 3.15
CA ASP A 107 0.69 -12.27 1.73
C ASP A 107 1.13 -11.05 0.90
N LEU A 108 2.05 -11.25 -0.05
CA LEU A 108 2.55 -10.15 -0.86
C LEU A 108 1.56 -9.67 -1.94
N ARG A 109 0.44 -10.38 -2.16
CA ARG A 109 -0.60 -9.99 -3.13
C ARG A 109 -1.49 -8.86 -2.63
N ASP A 110 -1.59 -8.74 -1.31
CA ASP A 110 -2.45 -7.77 -0.63
C ASP A 110 -1.67 -6.52 -0.21
N LEU A 111 -0.42 -6.38 -0.68
CA LEU A 111 0.34 -5.16 -0.49
C LEU A 111 -0.18 -4.04 -1.38
N VAL A 112 -0.21 -2.85 -0.80
CA VAL A 112 -0.36 -1.59 -1.53
C VAL A 112 0.91 -0.80 -1.34
N ILE A 113 1.56 -0.44 -2.45
CA ILE A 113 2.76 0.39 -2.45
C ILE A 113 2.36 1.77 -2.97
N GLN A 114 2.42 2.77 -2.09
CA GLN A 114 2.36 4.16 -2.54
C GLN A 114 3.75 4.63 -2.89
N TRP A 115 3.96 4.92 -4.17
CA TRP A 115 5.17 5.51 -4.72
C TRP A 115 5.02 7.02 -4.83
N VAL A 116 6.03 7.78 -4.42
CA VAL A 116 6.05 9.24 -4.55
C VAL A 116 7.42 9.67 -5.06
N ASP A 117 7.44 10.40 -6.17
CA ASP A 117 8.62 11.04 -6.75
C ASP A 117 8.31 12.50 -7.15
N ASP A 118 9.19 13.13 -7.91
CA ASP A 118 9.02 14.50 -8.40
C ASP A 118 7.92 14.64 -9.48
N ASP A 119 7.57 13.56 -10.17
CA ASP A 119 6.55 13.52 -11.21
C ASP A 119 5.13 13.31 -10.64
N GLY A 120 5.01 12.58 -9.53
CA GLY A 120 3.73 12.42 -8.86
C GLY A 120 3.68 11.40 -7.73
N SER A 121 2.45 10.96 -7.44
CA SER A 121 2.15 9.88 -6.50
C SER A 121 1.37 8.82 -7.25
N TYR A 122 1.76 7.56 -7.03
CA TYR A 122 1.21 6.41 -7.75
C TYR A 122 0.90 5.30 -6.76
N ASP A 123 -0.26 4.67 -6.92
CA ASP A 123 -0.63 3.49 -6.15
C ASP A 123 -0.36 2.22 -6.98
N VAL A 124 0.50 1.36 -6.44
CA VAL A 124 1.02 0.16 -7.11
C VAL A 124 0.62 -1.09 -6.33
N VAL A 125 0.01 -2.06 -7.01
CA VAL A 125 -0.48 -3.32 -6.41
C VAL A 125 0.12 -4.54 -7.08
N ALA A 126 -0.10 -5.76 -6.57
CA ALA A 126 0.49 -6.93 -7.19
C ALA A 126 -0.15 -7.22 -8.56
N ALA A 127 0.65 -7.64 -9.54
CA ALA A 127 0.19 -7.98 -10.89
C ALA A 127 -0.77 -9.19 -10.91
N SER A 128 -0.74 -10.02 -9.87
CA SER A 128 -1.64 -11.16 -9.70
C SER A 128 -2.87 -10.85 -8.83
N SER A 129 -2.98 -9.63 -8.30
CA SER A 129 -4.13 -9.25 -7.48
C SER A 129 -5.36 -9.20 -8.39
N ASP A 130 -6.48 -9.81 -7.96
CA ASP A 130 -7.82 -9.59 -8.52
C ASP A 130 -8.33 -8.18 -8.13
N ALA A 131 -7.45 -7.17 -8.19
CA ALA A 131 -7.78 -5.80 -7.94
C ALA A 131 -8.73 -5.35 -9.05
N THR A 132 -10.03 -5.52 -8.81
CA THR A 132 -11.12 -5.03 -9.66
C THR A 132 -11.24 -3.50 -9.64
N ASP A 133 -10.28 -2.81 -9.04
CA ASP A 133 -10.31 -1.36 -8.88
C ASP A 133 -9.67 -0.68 -10.08
N THR A 134 -10.43 0.21 -10.71
CA THR A 134 -10.06 0.95 -11.92
C THR A 134 -9.06 2.09 -11.69
N ALA A 135 -8.50 2.18 -10.48
CA ALA A 135 -7.67 3.28 -9.99
C ALA A 135 -6.23 2.87 -9.63
N VAL A 136 -5.74 1.78 -10.20
CA VAL A 136 -4.34 1.34 -10.04
C VAL A 136 -3.48 2.01 -11.10
N ASP A 137 -2.38 2.66 -10.71
CA ASP A 137 -1.47 3.32 -11.63
C ASP A 137 -0.49 2.34 -12.28
N GLY A 138 -0.05 1.33 -11.53
CA GLY A 138 0.86 0.29 -12.02
C GLY A 138 0.85 -0.96 -11.16
N THR A 139 1.61 -1.97 -11.57
CA THR A 139 1.70 -3.24 -10.84
C THR A 139 3.13 -3.62 -10.48
N PHE A 140 3.27 -4.51 -9.49
CA PHE A 140 4.54 -5.15 -9.15
C PHE A 140 4.45 -6.66 -9.25
N ARG A 141 5.58 -7.30 -9.55
CA ARG A 141 5.70 -8.75 -9.64
C ARG A 141 6.51 -9.32 -8.50
N THR A 142 6.02 -10.41 -7.90
CA THR A 142 6.73 -11.16 -6.87
C THR A 142 7.48 -12.35 -7.48
N THR A 143 8.75 -12.55 -7.10
CA THR A 143 9.55 -13.72 -7.48
C THR A 143 10.30 -14.27 -6.26
N PRO A 144 10.25 -15.58 -5.96
CA PRO A 144 11.03 -16.14 -4.86
C PRO A 144 12.52 -16.16 -5.18
N ILE A 145 13.33 -15.70 -4.21
CA ILE A 145 14.80 -15.78 -4.23
C ILE A 145 15.28 -16.90 -3.32
N LYS A 146 14.65 -17.03 -2.16
CA LYS A 146 14.84 -18.13 -1.23
C LYS A 146 13.50 -18.43 -0.58
N ASP A 147 13.01 -19.64 -0.80
CA ASP A 147 11.74 -20.14 -0.31
C ASP A 147 11.89 -21.65 -0.29
N SER A 148 11.92 -22.24 0.91
CA SER A 148 12.25 -23.67 1.07
C SER A 148 11.00 -24.56 1.05
N ASP A 149 9.84 -24.00 1.41
CA ASP A 149 8.56 -24.70 1.52
C ASP A 149 7.62 -24.43 0.32
N GLY A 150 7.96 -23.47 -0.53
CA GLY A 150 7.21 -23.12 -1.75
C GLY A 150 5.99 -22.26 -1.45
N SER A 151 6.05 -21.45 -0.40
CA SER A 151 4.96 -20.60 0.09
C SER A 151 4.69 -19.35 -0.76
N ALA A 152 5.60 -18.98 -1.67
CA ALA A 152 5.44 -17.79 -2.50
C ALA A 152 4.06 -17.73 -3.20
N PRO A 153 3.37 -16.57 -3.18
CA PRO A 153 3.85 -15.24 -2.79
C PRO A 153 3.66 -14.88 -1.30
N VAL A 154 3.44 -15.85 -0.41
CA VAL A 154 3.32 -15.61 1.04
C VAL A 154 4.70 -15.69 1.69
N LEU A 155 5.04 -14.75 2.57
CA LEU A 155 6.20 -14.79 3.46
C LEU A 155 5.78 -15.44 4.79
N ASN A 156 6.14 -16.70 5.03
CA ASN A 156 5.70 -17.44 6.23
C ASN A 156 6.86 -17.95 7.10
N GLU A 157 8.09 -17.99 6.58
CA GLU A 157 9.28 -18.38 7.33
C GLU A 157 10.30 -17.23 7.46
N PRO A 158 11.05 -17.12 8.58
CA PRO A 158 12.12 -16.13 8.74
C PRO A 158 13.23 -16.23 7.67
N GLY A 159 13.34 -17.41 7.05
CA GLY A 159 14.31 -17.72 6.01
C GLY A 159 13.92 -17.22 4.63
N ASP A 160 12.66 -16.83 4.43
CA ASP A 160 12.12 -16.50 3.11
C ASP A 160 12.63 -15.15 2.62
N ARG A 161 12.93 -15.12 1.32
CA ARG A 161 13.37 -13.93 0.59
C ARG A 161 12.58 -13.89 -0.70
N LEU A 162 11.64 -12.97 -0.78
CA LEU A 162 10.88 -12.71 -1.98
C LEU A 162 11.34 -11.38 -2.57
N LYS A 163 11.36 -11.29 -3.89
CA LYS A 163 11.72 -10.09 -4.63
C LYS A 163 10.48 -9.47 -5.22
N LEU A 164 10.23 -8.20 -4.91
CA LEU A 164 9.26 -7.36 -5.58
C LEU A 164 9.94 -6.63 -6.73
N THR A 165 9.38 -6.70 -7.93
CA THR A 165 9.87 -5.98 -9.12
C THR A 165 8.82 -4.98 -9.53
N ILE A 166 9.15 -3.70 -9.45
CA ILE A 166 8.29 -2.56 -9.74
C ILE A 166 8.77 -1.93 -11.06
N ALA A 167 7.88 -1.80 -12.03
CA ALA A 167 8.16 -1.26 -13.35
C ALA A 167 7.93 0.26 -13.39
N LEU A 168 8.83 1.02 -14.01
CA LEU A 168 8.67 2.46 -14.23
C LEU A 168 8.64 2.79 -15.72
N GLY A 169 7.86 3.80 -16.10
CA GLY A 169 7.62 4.15 -17.50
C GLY A 169 6.68 3.17 -18.22
N THR A 170 6.46 3.42 -19.51
CA THR A 170 5.51 2.64 -20.33
C THR A 170 6.19 1.68 -21.32
N ASP A 171 7.53 1.68 -21.38
CA ASP A 171 8.30 0.78 -22.22
C ASP A 171 8.61 -0.51 -21.45
N ASP A 172 7.75 -1.50 -21.68
CA ASP A 172 7.67 -2.90 -21.19
C ASP A 172 8.94 -3.77 -21.29
N GLU A 173 10.15 -3.20 -21.34
CA GLU A 173 11.36 -3.96 -21.70
C GLU A 173 12.02 -4.68 -20.52
N VAL A 174 11.68 -4.36 -19.27
CA VAL A 174 12.48 -4.79 -18.09
C VAL A 174 11.71 -5.59 -17.03
N SER A 175 10.38 -5.58 -17.00
CA SER A 175 9.64 -6.16 -15.87
C SER A 175 8.26 -6.60 -16.31
N GLY A 176 7.93 -7.88 -16.11
CA GLY A 176 6.58 -8.43 -16.41
C GLY A 176 5.51 -7.95 -15.42
N ALA A 177 5.47 -6.65 -15.17
CA ALA A 177 4.51 -5.90 -14.37
C ALA A 177 4.22 -4.59 -15.12
N ASP A 178 3.03 -4.04 -14.96
CA ASP A 178 2.59 -2.83 -15.67
C ASP A 178 3.32 -1.61 -15.09
N GLY A 179 4.07 -0.92 -15.94
CA GLY A 179 4.82 0.26 -15.54
C GLY A 179 3.94 1.51 -15.40
N PHE A 180 4.41 2.44 -14.57
CA PHE A 180 3.74 3.70 -14.26
C PHE A 180 4.76 4.84 -14.19
N GLY A 181 4.26 6.08 -14.14
CA GLY A 181 5.11 7.27 -14.04
C GLY A 181 6.15 7.34 -15.15
N GLU A 182 7.30 7.95 -14.86
CA GLU A 182 8.45 8.03 -15.74
C GLU A 182 9.67 7.32 -15.12
N PRO A 183 10.63 6.82 -15.92
CA PRO A 183 11.89 6.28 -15.40
C PRO A 183 12.68 7.34 -14.62
N LEU A 184 13.27 6.99 -13.46
CA LEU A 184 14.00 7.96 -12.64
C LEU A 184 15.31 8.39 -13.31
N GLU A 185 15.53 9.70 -13.35
CA GLU A 185 16.76 10.30 -13.83
C GLU A 185 17.91 10.17 -12.80
N PRO A 186 19.18 10.32 -13.22
CA PRO A 186 20.29 10.49 -12.29
C PRO A 186 20.01 11.63 -11.30
N GLU A 187 20.41 11.46 -10.04
CA GLU A 187 20.15 12.41 -8.93
C GLU A 187 18.68 12.55 -8.49
N ALA A 188 17.76 11.76 -9.04
CA ALA A 188 16.36 11.75 -8.59
C ALA A 188 16.19 11.04 -7.24
N ASP A 189 15.15 11.44 -6.49
CA ASP A 189 14.73 10.83 -5.24
C ASP A 189 13.31 10.25 -5.38
N ALA A 190 13.05 9.14 -4.70
CA ALA A 190 11.69 8.59 -4.58
C ALA A 190 11.43 7.99 -3.20
N VAL A 191 10.18 7.95 -2.79
CA VAL A 191 9.76 7.37 -1.51
C VAL A 191 8.66 6.35 -1.75
N LEU A 192 8.85 5.14 -1.24
CA LEU A 192 7.86 4.07 -1.26
C LEU A 192 7.32 3.89 0.14
N ARG A 193 6.00 3.88 0.27
CA ARG A 193 5.30 3.41 1.48
C ARG A 193 4.57 2.14 1.14
N ILE A 194 5.05 1.03 1.69
CA ILE A 194 4.48 -0.30 1.51
C ILE A 194 3.55 -0.56 2.69
N ALA A 195 2.28 -0.85 2.42
CA ALA A 195 1.28 -1.20 3.41
C ALA A 195 0.85 -2.67 3.24
N THR A 196 0.74 -3.41 4.34
CA THR A 196 0.14 -4.76 4.37
C THR A 196 -1.35 -4.68 4.67
N GLU A 197 -2.08 -5.78 4.47
CA GLU A 197 -3.52 -5.87 4.78
C GLU A 197 -3.83 -5.55 6.26
N SER A 198 -2.95 -5.94 7.18
CA SER A 198 -3.11 -5.61 8.62
C SER A 198 -2.77 -4.16 8.97
N GLY A 199 -2.38 -3.35 8.00
CA GLY A 199 -2.06 -1.93 8.19
C GLY A 199 -0.62 -1.67 8.64
N ALA A 200 0.25 -2.69 8.67
CA ALA A 200 1.68 -2.47 8.87
C ALA A 200 2.24 -1.64 7.73
N THR A 201 3.03 -0.61 8.04
CA THR A 201 3.65 0.23 7.01
C THR A 201 5.17 0.20 7.09
N THR A 202 5.82 0.12 5.93
CA THR A 202 7.28 0.18 5.77
C THR A 202 7.62 1.25 4.74
N THR A 203 8.53 2.16 5.09
CA THR A 203 8.95 3.25 4.21
C THR A 203 10.36 3.01 3.69
N VAL A 204 10.53 3.06 2.38
CA VAL A 204 11.82 2.98 1.68
C VAL A 204 12.07 4.31 0.99
N ARG A 205 13.30 4.81 1.08
CA ARG A 205 13.76 6.01 0.35
C ARG A 205 14.77 5.56 -0.69
N LEU A 206 14.60 6.01 -1.91
CA LEU A 206 15.50 5.76 -3.03
C LEU A 206 16.24 7.05 -3.33
N ALA A 207 17.56 6.95 -3.51
CA ALA A 207 18.39 8.05 -3.98
C ALA A 207 19.21 7.56 -5.17
N VAL A 208 18.90 8.07 -6.37
CA VAL A 208 19.60 7.65 -7.59
C VAL A 208 20.97 8.35 -7.66
N PRO A 209 22.07 7.62 -7.90
CA PRO A 209 23.39 8.23 -8.06
C PRO A 209 23.46 9.21 -9.24
N SER A 210 24.43 10.13 -9.20
CA SER A 210 24.61 11.15 -10.24
C SER A 210 25.14 10.61 -11.57
N THR A 211 25.54 9.35 -11.62
CA THR A 211 25.93 8.68 -12.85
C THR A 211 25.45 7.23 -12.80
N LEU A 212 24.91 6.76 -13.92
CA LEU A 212 24.48 5.38 -14.15
C LEU A 212 25.25 4.75 -15.34
N ALA A 213 26.32 5.41 -15.79
CA ALA A 213 27.04 5.04 -16.99
C ALA A 213 27.68 3.65 -16.84
N ASP A 214 27.49 2.81 -17.86
CA ASP A 214 27.97 1.42 -17.93
C ASP A 214 27.38 0.46 -16.87
N GLU A 215 26.42 0.91 -16.06
CA GLU A 215 25.72 0.07 -15.08
C GLU A 215 24.45 -0.54 -15.68
N ARG A 216 24.15 -1.77 -15.28
CA ARG A 216 22.86 -2.43 -15.59
C ARG A 216 21.93 -2.46 -14.38
N ALA A 217 22.50 -2.29 -13.20
CA ALA A 217 21.80 -2.25 -11.94
C ALA A 217 22.66 -1.52 -10.90
N VAL A 218 22.02 -0.79 -9.99
CA VAL A 218 22.67 -0.01 -8.95
C VAL A 218 21.94 -0.19 -7.62
N ILE A 219 22.65 -0.14 -6.50
CA ILE A 219 22.04 -0.17 -5.17
C ILE A 219 21.51 1.23 -4.85
N LEU A 220 20.28 1.30 -4.36
CA LEU A 220 19.57 2.54 -4.00
C LEU A 220 19.40 2.67 -2.49
#